data_AF-A0A945TDX8-F1
#
_entry.id   AF-A0A945TDX8-F1
#
_cell.length_a   1.000
_cell.length_b   1.000
_cell.length_c   1.000
_cell.angle_alpha   90.00
_cell.angle_beta   90.00
_cell.angle_gamma   90.00
#
_symmetry.space_group_name_H-M   'P 1'
#
loop_
_entity.id
_entity.type
_entity.pdbx_description
1 polymer ?
#
loop_
_entity_poly.entity_id
_entity_poly.type
_entity_poly.pdbx_seq_one_letter_code
_entity_poly.pdbx_strand_id
1 'polypeptide(L)'
;APDISDPVATTLQENIHALHAATYDPEFLPGKCLVVAATDDKAVNEAVSRDAKSLGIPVNVVDSPELCTVTFPAIIDREPLVISVGSAGLAPVLTRFVRELIERTLPERISMLAEYLGSRRRQLKKSLTDIESRRRRTEAFMESPGAELAMSGEGEKADTYLFADDISSVAGEVYLVGAGPGDPDLLTLRALQLMQKANIVLYDNLVSPRVLDRVRRDATLEFVGKRSGYKSTSQEDINELLVRLAQEGNRVLRLKGGDPFIFGRGGEEITALIEKNIPFQVVPGITAASGCAAYAGIPLTHRELSQSVRFVTGHPKNGQVDLAWKELSHANETVVFYMGLGGLASICQQLVAHGRNAGTPVAIISKGTTPEQQVLKGTLETITGLAARTQVQTPTLIIVGEVVDFNRS
;
A
#
# COMPACT_ATOMS: atom_id res chain seq x y z
N ALA A 1 -31.77 30.31 -17.69
CA ALA A 1 -30.61 31.12 -18.07
C ALA A 1 -30.82 31.59 -19.48
N PRO A 2 -30.56 32.87 -19.81
CA PRO A 2 -30.79 33.40 -21.15
C PRO A 2 -29.93 32.69 -22.19
N ASP A 3 -28.70 32.34 -21.83
CA ASP A 3 -27.77 31.52 -22.61
C ASP A 3 -27.11 30.46 -21.73
N ILE A 4 -26.59 29.40 -22.35
CA ILE A 4 -25.83 28.34 -21.68
C ILE A 4 -24.55 28.03 -22.47
N SER A 5 -23.52 27.56 -21.77
CA SER A 5 -22.26 27.13 -22.39
C SER A 5 -22.37 25.70 -22.96
N ASP A 6 -21.51 25.37 -23.93
CA ASP A 6 -21.45 24.04 -24.54
C ASP A 6 -21.28 22.89 -23.53
N PRO A 7 -20.47 23.01 -22.46
CA PRO A 7 -20.37 21.97 -21.43
C PRO A 7 -21.70 21.72 -20.70
N VAL A 8 -22.47 22.78 -20.41
CA VAL A 8 -23.79 22.64 -19.78
C VAL A 8 -24.75 21.97 -20.75
N ALA A 9 -24.78 22.42 -22.01
CA ALA A 9 -25.63 21.82 -23.05
C ALA A 9 -25.38 20.31 -23.21
N THR A 10 -24.12 19.88 -23.17
CA THR A 10 -23.72 18.47 -23.30
C THR A 10 -24.12 17.62 -22.10
N THR A 11 -24.29 18.23 -20.93
CA THR A 11 -24.64 17.53 -19.67
C THR A 11 -26.17 17.41 -19.47
N LEU A 12 -26.96 18.22 -20.18
CA LEU A 12 -28.41 18.19 -20.07
C LEU A 12 -28.98 16.87 -20.63
N GLN A 13 -29.91 16.26 -19.89
CA GLN A 13 -30.64 15.08 -20.33
C GLN A 13 -32.11 15.45 -20.36
N GLU A 14 -32.75 15.35 -21.53
CA GLU A 14 -34.12 15.85 -21.77
C GLU A 14 -35.16 15.26 -20.80
N ASN A 15 -34.93 14.04 -20.29
CA ASN A 15 -35.84 13.35 -19.37
C ASN A 15 -35.57 13.65 -17.89
N ILE A 16 -34.53 14.43 -17.57
CA ILE A 16 -34.12 14.74 -16.18
C ILE A 16 -34.07 16.26 -15.94
N HIS A 17 -33.69 17.04 -16.96
CA HIS A 17 -33.45 18.47 -16.84
C HIS A 17 -34.42 19.29 -17.70
N ALA A 18 -34.95 20.38 -17.15
CA ALA A 18 -35.73 21.37 -17.90
C ALA A 18 -34.93 22.67 -18.04
N LEU A 19 -34.64 23.06 -19.28
CA LEU A 19 -33.96 24.32 -19.59
C LEU A 19 -34.99 25.42 -19.89
N HIS A 20 -34.92 26.50 -19.13
CA HIS A 20 -35.68 27.73 -19.40
C HIS A 20 -34.73 28.80 -19.95
N ALA A 21 -34.79 29.03 -21.26
CA ALA A 21 -34.00 30.04 -21.98
C ALA A 21 -34.58 31.45 -21.74
N ALA A 22 -34.44 31.94 -20.51
CA ALA A 22 -34.99 33.20 -20.05
C ALA A 22 -34.11 33.85 -18.96
N THR A 23 -34.28 35.16 -18.79
CA THR A 23 -33.83 35.91 -17.62
C THR A 23 -34.51 35.39 -16.35
N TYR A 24 -33.92 35.67 -15.19
CA TYR A 24 -34.50 35.26 -13.91
C TYR A 24 -35.91 35.84 -13.71
N ASP A 25 -36.83 34.98 -13.29
CA ASP A 25 -38.20 35.31 -12.88
C ASP A 25 -38.48 34.61 -11.54
N PRO A 26 -38.98 35.34 -10.51
CA PRO A 26 -39.38 34.74 -9.23
C PRO A 26 -40.40 33.61 -9.34
N GLU A 27 -41.23 33.58 -10.41
CA GLU A 27 -42.19 32.50 -10.67
C GLU A 27 -41.54 31.13 -10.90
N PHE A 28 -40.22 31.07 -11.12
CA PHE A 28 -39.49 29.81 -11.22
C PHE A 28 -39.20 29.14 -9.86
N LEU A 29 -39.35 29.87 -8.75
CA LEU A 29 -38.99 29.40 -7.41
C LEU A 29 -40.05 28.54 -6.69
N PRO A 30 -41.37 28.78 -6.81
CA PRO A 30 -42.37 27.95 -6.16
C PRO A 30 -42.21 26.46 -6.47
N GLY A 31 -42.27 25.62 -5.43
CA GLY A 31 -42.14 24.17 -5.54
C GLY A 31 -40.71 23.63 -5.65
N LYS A 32 -39.67 24.48 -5.63
CA LYS A 32 -38.27 24.04 -5.57
C LYS A 32 -37.84 23.73 -4.14
N CYS A 33 -36.96 22.75 -3.97
CA CYS A 33 -36.42 22.33 -2.67
C CYS A 33 -35.05 22.92 -2.34
N LEU A 34 -34.33 23.42 -3.35
CA LEU A 34 -33.01 24.03 -3.26
C LEU A 34 -32.81 24.95 -4.47
N VAL A 35 -32.16 26.09 -4.27
CA VAL A 35 -31.83 27.06 -5.33
C VAL A 35 -30.32 27.30 -5.34
N VAL A 36 -29.74 27.34 -6.54
CA VAL A 36 -28.34 27.72 -6.75
C VAL A 36 -28.29 28.91 -7.69
N ALA A 37 -27.76 30.04 -7.21
CA ALA A 37 -27.48 31.21 -8.02
C ALA A 37 -26.01 31.17 -8.44
N ALA A 38 -25.76 30.88 -9.71
CA ALA A 38 -24.43 30.71 -10.30
C ALA A 38 -24.31 31.54 -11.58
N THR A 39 -24.69 32.83 -11.50
CA THR A 39 -24.55 33.77 -12.62
C THR A 39 -23.40 34.74 -12.35
N ASP A 40 -22.87 35.34 -13.42
CA ASP A 40 -21.88 36.41 -13.32
C ASP A 40 -22.53 37.78 -12.96
N ASP A 41 -23.87 37.84 -12.87
CA ASP A 41 -24.62 39.06 -12.52
C ASP A 41 -24.97 39.06 -11.03
N LYS A 42 -24.30 39.95 -10.29
CA LYS A 42 -24.51 40.13 -8.85
C LYS A 42 -25.95 40.54 -8.50
N ALA A 43 -26.59 41.39 -9.29
CA ALA A 43 -27.94 41.86 -9.01
C ALA A 43 -28.97 40.73 -9.16
N VAL A 44 -28.78 39.88 -10.17
CA VAL A 44 -29.58 38.66 -10.34
C VAL A 44 -29.37 37.71 -9.17
N ASN A 45 -28.13 37.46 -8.77
CA ASN A 45 -27.81 36.59 -7.63
C ASN A 45 -28.43 37.08 -6.31
N GLU A 46 -28.41 38.40 -6.06
CA GLU A 46 -29.07 39.02 -4.90
C GLU A 46 -30.59 38.90 -4.94
N ALA A 47 -31.21 39.08 -6.12
CA ALA A 47 -32.65 38.90 -6.30
C ALA A 47 -33.07 37.45 -6.03
N VAL A 48 -32.38 36.49 -6.66
CA VAL A 48 -32.60 35.05 -6.45
C VAL A 48 -32.48 34.69 -4.97
N SER A 49 -31.45 35.20 -4.28
CA SER A 49 -31.25 34.97 -2.85
C SER A 49 -32.40 35.51 -2.01
N ARG A 50 -32.81 36.77 -2.25
CA ARG A 50 -33.89 37.43 -1.51
C ARG A 50 -35.21 36.69 -1.68
N ASP A 51 -35.55 36.34 -2.91
CA ASP A 51 -36.84 35.76 -3.26
C ASP A 51 -36.91 34.31 -2.75
N ALA A 52 -35.83 33.53 -2.89
CA ALA A 52 -35.73 32.18 -2.31
C ALA A 52 -35.85 32.20 -0.77
N LYS A 53 -35.17 33.15 -0.10
CA LYS A 53 -35.29 33.35 1.35
C LYS A 53 -36.72 33.70 1.78
N SER A 54 -37.42 34.53 1.02
CA SER A 54 -38.81 34.92 1.30
C SER A 54 -39.79 33.73 1.25
N LEU A 55 -39.48 32.73 0.42
CA LEU A 55 -40.24 31.49 0.28
C LEU A 55 -39.76 30.37 1.21
N GLY A 56 -38.74 30.62 2.05
CA GLY A 56 -38.15 29.60 2.93
C GLY A 56 -37.37 28.51 2.19
N ILE A 57 -36.94 28.77 0.95
CA ILE A 57 -36.19 27.81 0.13
C ILE A 57 -34.69 27.96 0.43
N PRO A 58 -33.95 26.87 0.74
CA PRO A 58 -32.51 26.90 0.85
C PRO A 58 -31.86 27.43 -0.44
N VAL A 59 -30.95 28.40 -0.31
CA VAL A 59 -30.27 29.03 -1.45
C VAL A 59 -28.75 29.03 -1.23
N ASN A 60 -28.00 28.60 -2.24
CA ASN A 60 -26.57 28.78 -2.35
C ASN A 60 -26.28 29.80 -3.46
N VAL A 61 -25.50 30.83 -3.16
CA VAL A 61 -25.03 31.80 -4.14
C VAL A 61 -23.52 31.62 -4.30
N VAL A 62 -23.10 31.28 -5.50
CA VAL A 62 -21.68 31.04 -5.82
C VAL A 62 -20.90 32.33 -5.57
N ASP A 63 -19.72 32.18 -4.95
CA ASP A 63 -18.81 33.27 -4.58
C ASP A 63 -19.37 34.38 -3.66
N SER A 64 -20.58 34.22 -3.11
CA SER A 64 -21.21 35.17 -2.17
C SER A 64 -21.78 34.47 -0.92
N PRO A 65 -20.93 34.00 0.01
CA PRO A 65 -21.35 33.26 1.21
C PRO A 65 -22.41 33.99 2.06
N GLU A 66 -22.35 35.32 2.13
CA GLU A 66 -23.31 36.17 2.85
C GLU A 66 -24.73 36.12 2.29
N LEU A 67 -24.87 35.76 1.01
CA LEU A 67 -26.16 35.60 0.35
C LEU A 67 -26.72 34.18 0.50
N CYS A 68 -25.93 33.23 1.00
CA CYS A 68 -26.34 31.84 1.16
C CYS A 68 -27.20 31.61 2.41
N THR A 69 -28.08 30.63 2.35
CA THR A 69 -28.65 29.94 3.52
C THR A 69 -28.15 28.50 3.65
N VAL A 70 -27.51 27.97 2.61
CA VAL A 70 -26.84 26.66 2.59
C VAL A 70 -25.53 26.75 1.81
N THR A 71 -24.53 25.97 2.22
CA THR A 71 -23.22 25.85 1.54
C THR A 71 -23.01 24.44 1.05
N PHE A 72 -22.39 24.27 -0.12
CA PHE A 72 -21.97 22.96 -0.60
C PHE A 72 -20.62 22.56 0.01
N PRO A 73 -20.58 21.46 0.80
CA PRO A 73 -19.33 20.97 1.34
C PRO A 73 -18.51 20.27 0.24
N ALA A 74 -17.22 20.06 0.52
CA ALA A 74 -16.46 19.06 -0.18
C ALA A 74 -17.04 17.67 0.15
N ILE A 75 -17.34 16.88 -0.87
CA ILE A 75 -17.91 15.54 -0.71
C ILE A 75 -16.85 14.50 -1.05
N ILE A 76 -16.76 13.46 -0.22
CA ILE A 76 -16.07 12.21 -0.50
C ILE A 76 -17.16 11.16 -0.60
N ASP A 77 -17.30 10.61 -1.79
CA ASP A 77 -18.34 9.64 -2.10
C ASP A 77 -17.75 8.22 -2.14
N ARG A 78 -18.30 7.35 -1.29
CA ARG A 78 -18.03 5.90 -1.19
C ARG A 78 -19.36 5.18 -0.92
N GLU A 79 -20.39 5.46 -1.72
CA GLU A 79 -21.75 4.93 -1.56
C GLU A 79 -21.77 3.46 -1.05
N PRO A 80 -22.53 3.15 0.02
CA PRO A 80 -23.50 4.01 0.71
C PRO A 80 -22.91 4.96 1.77
N LEU A 81 -21.58 5.02 1.93
CA LEU A 81 -20.92 5.93 2.87
C LEU A 81 -20.57 7.26 2.18
N VAL A 82 -21.12 8.36 2.69
CA VAL A 82 -20.81 9.72 2.20
C VAL A 82 -20.21 10.54 3.34
N ILE A 83 -19.10 11.21 3.07
CA ILE A 83 -18.45 12.15 4.00
C ILE A 83 -18.54 13.54 3.42
N SER A 84 -19.01 14.50 4.22
CA SER A 84 -19.00 15.93 3.86
C SER A 84 -18.03 16.69 4.74
N VAL A 85 -17.20 17.53 4.12
CA VAL A 85 -16.24 18.41 4.79
C VAL A 85 -16.63 19.85 4.47
N GLY A 86 -16.92 20.65 5.49
CA GLY A 86 -17.32 22.05 5.33
C GLY A 86 -16.60 22.96 6.31
N SER A 87 -16.26 24.17 5.86
CA SER A 87 -15.73 25.26 6.71
C SER A 87 -16.69 26.46 6.76
N ALA A 88 -17.97 26.24 6.46
CA ALA A 88 -18.99 27.29 6.32
C ALA A 88 -18.54 28.44 5.38
N GLY A 89 -17.77 28.11 4.35
CA GLY A 89 -17.23 29.09 3.38
C GLY A 89 -16.00 29.86 3.84
N LEU A 90 -15.52 29.70 5.08
CA LEU A 90 -14.39 30.48 5.62
C LEU A 90 -13.04 30.16 4.95
N ALA A 91 -12.82 28.90 4.59
CA ALA A 91 -11.52 28.45 4.08
C ALA A 91 -11.66 27.33 3.04
N PRO A 92 -12.03 27.65 1.77
CA PRO A 92 -12.22 26.65 0.72
C PRO A 92 -10.98 25.79 0.45
N VAL A 93 -9.79 26.41 0.52
CA VAL A 93 -8.51 25.71 0.32
C VAL A 93 -8.25 24.69 1.43
N LEU A 94 -8.57 25.03 2.69
CA LEU A 94 -8.45 24.11 3.81
C LEU A 94 -9.45 22.94 3.68
N THR A 95 -10.69 23.22 3.30
CA THR A 95 -11.70 22.19 3.04
C THR A 95 -11.21 21.17 2.02
N ARG A 96 -10.62 21.64 0.91
CA ARG A 96 -10.04 20.77 -0.13
C ARG A 96 -8.87 19.94 0.40
N PHE A 97 -7.96 20.56 1.16
CA PHE A 97 -6.84 19.86 1.77
C PHE A 97 -7.30 18.75 2.74
N VAL A 98 -8.26 19.04 3.63
CA VAL A 98 -8.80 18.04 4.56
C VAL A 98 -9.53 16.92 3.81
N ARG A 99 -10.29 17.24 2.76
CA ARG A 99 -10.91 16.24 1.88
C ARG A 99 -9.85 15.26 1.34
N GLU A 100 -8.76 15.78 0.79
CA GLU A 100 -7.66 14.97 0.25
C GLU A 100 -6.99 14.10 1.32
N LEU A 101 -6.85 14.59 2.56
CA LEU A 101 -6.32 13.80 3.68
C LEU A 101 -7.23 12.62 4.04
N ILE A 102 -8.54 12.85 4.15
CA ILE A 102 -9.52 11.81 4.46
C ILE A 102 -9.55 10.78 3.32
N GLU A 103 -9.59 11.24 2.08
CA GLU A 103 -9.66 10.37 0.90
C GLU A 103 -8.45 9.44 0.78
N ARG A 104 -7.25 9.88 1.17
CA ARG A 104 -6.05 9.04 1.24
C ARG A 104 -6.09 7.97 2.33
N THR A 105 -6.85 8.23 3.40
CA THR A 105 -6.90 7.36 4.58
C THR A 105 -8.02 6.34 4.47
N LEU A 106 -9.09 6.68 3.77
CA LEU A 106 -10.29 5.87 3.67
C LEU A 106 -10.04 4.65 2.75
N PRO A 107 -10.36 3.41 3.21
CA PRO A 107 -10.25 2.23 2.37
C PRO A 107 -11.14 2.35 1.12
N GLU A 108 -10.62 1.95 -0.04
CA GLU A 108 -11.37 1.99 -1.30
C GLU A 108 -12.65 1.14 -1.24
N ARG A 109 -12.58 -0.01 -0.54
CA ARG A 109 -13.68 -0.97 -0.40
C ARG A 109 -14.57 -0.74 0.83
N ILE A 110 -14.55 0.45 1.42
CA ILE A 110 -15.35 0.76 2.61
C ILE A 110 -16.87 0.65 2.35
N SER A 111 -17.30 0.83 1.10
CA SER A 111 -18.68 0.62 0.67
C SER A 111 -19.17 -0.80 0.93
N MET A 112 -18.34 -1.79 0.59
CA MET A 112 -18.64 -3.22 0.82
C MET A 112 -18.87 -3.53 2.30
N LEU A 113 -18.11 -2.89 3.19
CA LEU A 113 -18.30 -3.02 4.64
C LEU A 113 -19.65 -2.43 5.09
N ALA A 114 -20.02 -1.28 4.55
CA ALA A 114 -21.29 -0.63 4.88
C ALA A 114 -22.49 -1.46 4.40
N GLU A 115 -22.43 -2.01 3.18
CA GLU A 115 -23.44 -2.93 2.63
C GLU A 115 -23.53 -4.24 3.44
N TYR A 116 -22.38 -4.80 3.81
CA TYR A 116 -22.31 -6.01 4.65
C TYR A 116 -23.01 -5.78 6.00
N LEU A 117 -22.66 -4.72 6.73
CA LEU A 117 -23.30 -4.41 8.01
C LEU A 117 -24.79 -4.07 7.85
N GLY A 118 -25.16 -3.38 6.78
CA GLY A 118 -26.54 -3.07 6.43
C GLY A 118 -27.39 -4.34 6.26
N SER A 119 -26.89 -5.32 5.53
CA SER A 119 -27.60 -6.59 5.27
C SER A 119 -27.72 -7.48 6.52
N ARG A 120 -26.74 -7.45 7.43
CA ARG A 120 -26.77 -8.22 8.71
C ARG A 120 -27.52 -7.53 9.85
N ARG A 121 -27.95 -6.26 9.68
CA ARG A 121 -28.58 -5.45 10.73
C ARG A 121 -29.75 -6.12 11.43
N ARG A 122 -30.63 -6.82 10.67
CA ARG A 122 -31.81 -7.50 11.24
C ARG A 122 -31.41 -8.70 12.08
N GLN A 123 -30.43 -9.48 11.65
CA GLN A 123 -29.92 -10.63 12.38
C GLN A 123 -29.22 -10.20 13.68
N LEU A 124 -28.39 -9.16 13.62
CA LEU A 124 -27.70 -8.61 14.79
C LEU A 124 -28.67 -8.08 15.85
N LYS A 125 -29.80 -7.49 15.45
CA LYS A 125 -30.88 -7.08 16.37
C LYS A 125 -31.60 -8.24 17.04
N LYS A 126 -31.65 -9.41 16.39
CA LYS A 126 -32.26 -10.63 16.95
C LYS A 126 -31.32 -11.32 17.93
N SER A 127 -30.02 -11.41 17.61
CA SER A 127 -29.03 -12.06 18.47
C SER A 127 -28.67 -11.21 19.69
N LEU A 128 -28.55 -9.89 19.52
CA LEU A 128 -28.20 -8.94 20.57
C LEU A 128 -29.33 -7.92 20.69
N THR A 129 -30.20 -8.10 21.69
CA THR A 129 -31.39 -7.25 21.90
C THR A 129 -31.05 -5.88 22.48
N ASP A 130 -30.01 -5.80 23.31
CA ASP A 130 -29.50 -4.57 23.91
C ASP A 130 -28.71 -3.69 22.90
N ILE A 131 -28.88 -2.37 23.00
CA ILE A 131 -28.24 -1.39 22.11
C ILE A 131 -26.73 -1.31 22.39
N GLU A 132 -26.31 -1.28 23.66
CA GLU A 132 -24.89 -1.15 24.01
C GLU A 132 -24.10 -2.38 23.60
N SER A 133 -24.67 -3.57 23.77
CA SER A 133 -24.06 -4.84 23.38
C SER A 133 -23.85 -4.92 21.86
N ARG A 134 -24.83 -4.47 21.06
CA ARG A 134 -24.67 -4.36 19.60
C ARG A 134 -23.61 -3.36 19.19
N ARG A 135 -23.55 -2.20 19.86
CA ARG A 135 -22.53 -1.19 19.61
C ARG A 135 -21.13 -1.74 19.88
N ARG A 136 -20.90 -2.28 21.08
CA ARG A 136 -19.63 -2.92 21.46
C ARG A 136 -19.23 -4.03 20.49
N ARG A 137 -20.20 -4.85 20.06
CA ARG A 137 -19.98 -5.89 19.05
C ARG A 137 -19.51 -5.33 17.71
N THR A 138 -20.20 -4.30 17.22
CA THR A 138 -19.88 -3.71 15.91
C THR A 138 -18.52 -3.00 15.97
N GLU A 139 -18.22 -2.28 17.05
CA GLU A 139 -16.91 -1.64 17.27
C GLU A 139 -15.79 -2.68 17.29
N ALA A 140 -15.94 -3.76 18.07
CA ALA A 140 -14.96 -4.84 18.11
C ALA A 140 -14.81 -5.57 16.75
N PHE A 141 -15.89 -5.71 15.98
CA PHE A 141 -15.84 -6.27 14.62
C PHE A 141 -15.05 -5.37 13.66
N MET A 142 -15.18 -4.04 13.75
CA MET A 142 -14.41 -3.11 12.90
C MET A 142 -12.90 -3.24 13.11
N GLU A 143 -12.48 -3.67 14.31
CA GLU A 143 -11.09 -3.88 14.66
C GLU A 143 -10.60 -5.32 14.41
N SER A 144 -11.51 -6.25 14.07
CA SER A 144 -11.18 -7.65 13.85
C SER A 144 -10.89 -7.94 12.37
N PRO A 145 -10.29 -9.12 12.06
CA PRO A 145 -10.10 -9.57 10.68
C PRO A 145 -11.42 -9.65 9.88
N GLY A 146 -12.55 -9.79 10.57
CA GLY A 146 -13.89 -9.81 9.97
C GLY A 146 -14.21 -8.59 9.12
N ALA A 147 -13.74 -7.40 9.49
CA ALA A 147 -13.99 -6.19 8.70
C ALA A 147 -13.31 -6.23 7.33
N GLU A 148 -12.07 -6.74 7.26
CA GLU A 148 -11.36 -6.90 5.99
C GLU A 148 -11.95 -8.02 5.14
N LEU A 149 -12.37 -9.13 5.76
CA LEU A 149 -13.11 -10.20 5.09
C LEU A 149 -14.40 -9.67 4.46
N ALA A 150 -15.15 -8.82 5.19
CA ALA A 150 -16.35 -8.17 4.65
C ALA A 150 -16.02 -7.25 3.47
N MET A 151 -14.97 -6.42 3.58
CA MET A 151 -14.51 -5.55 2.47
C MET A 151 -14.03 -6.36 1.25
N SER A 152 -13.55 -7.58 1.46
CA SER A 152 -13.08 -8.50 0.41
C SER A 152 -14.21 -9.33 -0.21
N GLY A 153 -15.45 -9.19 0.28
CA GLY A 153 -16.62 -9.94 -0.20
C GLY A 153 -16.79 -11.32 0.45
N GLU A 154 -15.98 -11.68 1.44
CA GLU A 154 -16.03 -12.96 2.15
C GLU A 154 -17.03 -12.91 3.33
N GLY A 155 -18.27 -12.54 3.04
CA GLY A 155 -19.29 -12.24 4.06
C GLY A 155 -19.58 -13.40 5.03
N GLU A 156 -19.59 -14.65 4.56
CA GLU A 156 -19.81 -15.82 5.42
C GLU A 156 -18.67 -16.02 6.43
N LYS A 157 -17.42 -15.76 6.02
CA LYS A 157 -16.28 -15.79 6.95
C LYS A 157 -16.32 -14.61 7.91
N ALA A 158 -16.70 -13.43 7.43
CA ALA A 158 -16.88 -12.25 8.29
C ALA A 158 -17.95 -12.47 9.38
N ASP A 159 -19.00 -13.25 9.07
CA ASP A 159 -20.07 -13.58 10.01
C ASP A 159 -19.53 -14.35 11.24
N THR A 160 -18.44 -15.13 11.09
CA THR A 160 -17.77 -15.82 12.22
C THR A 160 -17.23 -14.85 13.28
N TYR A 161 -16.88 -13.62 12.89
CA TYR A 161 -16.43 -12.57 13.81
C TYR A 161 -17.61 -11.72 14.31
N LEU A 162 -18.50 -11.31 13.40
CA LEU A 162 -19.62 -10.43 13.74
C LEU A 162 -20.59 -11.08 14.74
N PHE A 163 -20.74 -12.40 14.68
CA PHE A 163 -21.68 -13.17 15.52
C PHE A 163 -21.02 -14.10 16.54
N ALA A 164 -19.69 -14.01 16.78
CA ALA A 164 -19.03 -14.77 17.86
C ALA A 164 -19.70 -14.51 19.23
N ASP A 165 -19.49 -15.31 20.28
CA ASP A 165 -19.93 -14.90 21.63
C ASP A 165 -18.92 -13.93 22.26
N ASP A 166 -17.64 -14.15 21.99
CA ASP A 166 -16.51 -13.31 22.36
C ASP A 166 -15.61 -13.14 21.13
N ILE A 167 -15.30 -11.90 20.73
CA ILE A 167 -14.42 -11.66 19.57
C ILE A 167 -12.97 -11.99 19.91
N SER A 168 -12.57 -11.89 21.17
CA SER A 168 -11.20 -12.22 21.59
C SER A 168 -10.91 -13.72 21.57
N SER A 169 -11.96 -14.56 21.51
CA SER A 169 -11.81 -16.01 21.33
C SER A 169 -11.72 -16.45 19.86
N VAL A 170 -11.92 -15.52 18.91
CA VAL A 170 -11.70 -15.77 17.49
C VAL A 170 -10.21 -15.57 17.19
N ALA A 171 -9.65 -16.42 16.34
CA ALA A 171 -8.26 -16.29 15.91
C ALA A 171 -8.01 -14.86 15.38
N GLY A 172 -6.86 -14.32 15.75
CA GLY A 172 -6.33 -13.09 15.20
C GLY A 172 -5.88 -13.29 13.76
N GLU A 173 -4.93 -12.48 13.31
CA GLU A 173 -4.54 -12.43 11.91
C GLU A 173 -3.05 -12.16 11.77
N VAL A 174 -2.46 -12.70 10.70
CA VAL A 174 -1.06 -12.50 10.36
C VAL A 174 -0.91 -11.55 9.18
N TYR A 175 -0.10 -10.50 9.35
CA TYR A 175 0.30 -9.58 8.29
C TYR A 175 1.71 -9.95 7.81
N LEU A 176 1.81 -10.47 6.60
CA LEU A 176 3.08 -10.75 5.94
C LEU A 176 3.49 -9.53 5.10
N VAL A 177 4.41 -8.71 5.62
CA VAL A 177 4.65 -7.36 5.07
C VAL A 177 6.10 -7.21 4.61
N GLY A 178 6.26 -6.75 3.37
CA GLY A 178 7.54 -6.32 2.82
C GLY A 178 7.97 -4.96 3.38
N ALA A 179 9.11 -4.94 4.06
CA ALA A 179 9.71 -3.76 4.67
C ALA A 179 10.44 -2.86 3.66
N GLY A 180 10.64 -3.32 2.43
CA GLY A 180 11.55 -2.68 1.50
C GLY A 180 13.03 -2.96 1.82
N PRO A 181 13.96 -2.39 1.03
CA PRO A 181 15.39 -2.70 1.12
C PRO A 181 16.12 -2.01 2.27
N GLY A 182 15.51 -1.02 2.93
CA GLY A 182 16.08 -0.39 4.12
C GLY A 182 15.57 1.02 4.39
N ASP A 183 15.36 1.83 3.35
CA ASP A 183 14.79 3.17 3.49
C ASP A 183 13.32 3.10 3.93
N PRO A 184 12.93 3.70 5.07
CA PRO A 184 11.55 3.71 5.53
C PRO A 184 10.58 4.43 4.59
N ASP A 185 11.05 5.31 3.72
CA ASP A 185 10.19 6.02 2.77
C ASP A 185 9.86 5.17 1.53
N LEU A 186 10.45 3.97 1.42
CA LEU A 186 10.09 2.94 0.45
C LEU A 186 9.03 1.95 0.98
N LEU A 187 8.53 2.15 2.21
CA LEU A 187 7.37 1.41 2.71
C LEU A 187 6.13 1.77 1.88
N THR A 188 5.33 0.75 1.56
CA THR A 188 4.02 1.00 0.96
C THR A 188 3.07 1.60 2.01
N LEU A 189 2.06 2.36 1.57
CA LEU A 189 1.05 2.91 2.47
C LEU A 189 0.33 1.81 3.26
N ARG A 190 0.05 0.66 2.62
CA ARG A 190 -0.57 -0.49 3.27
C ARG A 190 0.35 -1.13 4.31
N ALA A 191 1.66 -1.23 4.03
CA ALA A 191 2.63 -1.72 5.01
C ALA A 191 2.62 -0.86 6.28
N LEU A 192 2.72 0.47 6.12
CA LEU A 192 2.69 1.41 7.24
C LEU A 192 1.38 1.32 8.05
N GLN A 193 0.23 1.21 7.37
CA GLN A 193 -1.07 1.03 8.03
C GLN A 193 -1.12 -0.23 8.90
N LEU A 194 -0.66 -1.38 8.38
CA LEU A 194 -0.66 -2.64 9.15
C LEU A 194 0.39 -2.63 10.27
N MET A 195 1.54 -1.99 10.06
CA MET A 195 2.57 -1.78 11.08
C MET A 195 2.06 -0.97 12.29
N GLN A 196 1.09 -0.08 12.07
CA GLN A 196 0.45 0.69 13.14
C GLN A 196 -0.70 -0.07 13.83
N LYS A 197 -1.22 -1.14 13.22
CA LYS A 197 -2.31 -1.97 13.78
C LYS A 197 -1.81 -3.15 14.60
N ALA A 198 -0.69 -3.75 14.20
CA ALA A 198 -0.15 -4.95 14.82
C ALA A 198 0.23 -4.73 16.29
N ASN A 199 -0.06 -5.72 17.14
CA ASN A 199 0.33 -5.72 18.55
C ASN A 199 1.58 -6.57 18.81
N ILE A 200 1.93 -7.48 17.90
CA ILE A 200 3.18 -8.26 17.95
C ILE A 200 3.86 -8.17 16.58
N VAL A 201 5.16 -7.93 16.56
CA VAL A 201 5.96 -7.82 15.33
C VAL A 201 7.11 -8.81 15.36
N LEU A 202 7.08 -9.78 14.45
CA LEU A 202 8.17 -10.71 14.17
C LEU A 202 9.03 -10.18 13.02
N TYR A 203 10.28 -9.83 13.30
CA TYR A 203 11.20 -9.25 12.30
C TYR A 203 12.53 -9.99 12.25
N ASP A 204 13.23 -9.87 11.11
CA ASP A 204 14.55 -10.46 10.91
C ASP A 204 15.63 -9.41 10.68
N ASN A 205 16.87 -9.88 10.48
CA ASN A 205 18.06 -9.04 10.41
C ASN A 205 18.11 -8.12 9.18
N LEU A 206 17.24 -8.32 8.17
CA LEU A 206 17.20 -7.49 6.97
C LEU A 206 16.29 -6.27 7.13
N VAL A 207 15.49 -6.21 8.20
CA VAL A 207 14.65 -5.05 8.49
C VAL A 207 15.51 -3.98 9.19
N SER A 208 15.55 -2.77 8.63
CA SER A 208 16.35 -1.68 9.19
C SER A 208 15.73 -1.13 10.49
N PRO A 209 16.54 -0.62 11.44
CA PRO A 209 16.00 0.05 12.64
C PRO A 209 15.06 1.21 12.32
N ARG A 210 15.36 1.99 11.27
CA ARG A 210 14.53 3.12 10.84
C ARG A 210 13.15 2.70 10.32
N VAL A 211 13.03 1.47 9.81
CA VAL A 211 11.73 0.88 9.45
C VAL A 211 11.00 0.42 10.71
N LEU A 212 11.69 -0.22 11.67
CA LEU A 212 11.10 -0.64 12.94
C LEU A 212 10.55 0.53 13.76
N ASP A 213 11.18 1.70 13.68
CA ASP A 213 10.69 2.94 14.30
C ASP A 213 9.29 3.38 13.79
N ARG A 214 8.84 2.82 12.66
CA ARG A 214 7.50 3.06 12.08
C ARG A 214 6.45 2.07 12.58
N VAL A 215 6.79 1.15 13.48
CA VAL A 215 5.82 0.25 14.13
C VAL A 215 5.08 0.99 15.24
N ARG A 216 3.88 0.52 15.58
CA ARG A 216 3.12 0.96 16.75
C ARG A 216 3.99 0.92 18.03
N ARG A 217 4.01 2.00 18.83
CA ARG A 217 4.96 2.15 19.96
C ARG A 217 4.83 1.11 21.08
N ASP A 218 3.63 0.59 21.30
CA ASP A 218 3.28 -0.39 22.32
C ASP A 218 3.18 -1.82 21.76
N ALA A 219 3.68 -2.06 20.54
CA ALA A 219 3.77 -3.41 19.99
C ALA A 219 4.98 -4.17 20.58
N THR A 220 4.80 -5.45 20.86
CA THR A 220 5.90 -6.34 21.24
C THR A 220 6.75 -6.66 20.02
N LEU A 221 8.05 -6.36 20.08
CA LEU A 221 9.00 -6.67 19.01
C LEU A 221 9.77 -7.96 19.32
N GLU A 222 9.60 -8.98 18.48
CA GLU A 222 10.31 -10.25 18.60
C GLU A 222 11.23 -10.47 17.40
N PHE A 223 12.52 -10.65 17.67
CA PHE A 223 13.52 -10.93 16.64
C PHE A 223 13.55 -12.44 16.32
N VAL A 224 13.31 -12.80 15.06
CA VAL A 224 13.28 -14.19 14.57
C VAL A 224 14.40 -14.52 13.57
N GLY A 225 15.36 -13.60 13.40
CA GLY A 225 16.47 -13.75 12.45
C GLY A 225 17.65 -14.58 12.96
N LYS A 226 18.60 -14.85 12.05
CA LYS A 226 19.89 -15.46 12.40
C LYS A 226 20.88 -14.38 12.81
N ARG A 227 21.20 -14.26 14.10
CA ARG A 227 22.27 -13.39 14.62
C ARG A 227 23.45 -14.26 15.07
N SER A 228 24.68 -13.86 14.74
CA SER A 228 25.88 -14.58 15.22
C SER A 228 25.86 -14.63 16.75
N GLY A 229 25.90 -15.83 17.34
CA GLY A 229 25.87 -16.03 18.79
C GLY A 229 24.52 -16.42 19.40
N TYR A 230 23.44 -16.48 18.62
CA TYR A 230 22.12 -16.96 19.06
C TYR A 230 21.74 -18.30 18.41
N LYS A 231 20.96 -19.13 19.11
CA LYS A 231 20.37 -20.35 18.55
C LYS A 231 19.46 -19.92 17.39
N SER A 232 19.82 -20.28 16.16
CA SER A 232 19.03 -19.99 14.97
C SER A 232 17.62 -20.55 15.14
N THR A 233 16.60 -19.71 15.08
CA THR A 233 15.21 -20.15 14.94
C THR A 233 15.07 -20.86 13.59
N SER A 234 14.54 -22.08 13.57
CA SER A 234 14.26 -22.77 12.31
C SER A 234 13.09 -22.11 11.60
N GLN A 235 12.87 -22.42 10.31
CA GLN A 235 11.72 -21.84 9.61
C GLN A 235 10.43 -22.41 10.18
N GLU A 236 10.45 -23.69 10.54
CA GLU A 236 9.37 -24.42 11.18
C GLU A 236 8.98 -23.75 12.50
N ASP A 237 9.95 -23.38 13.35
CA ASP A 237 9.69 -22.66 14.60
C ASP A 237 9.03 -21.28 14.35
N ILE A 238 9.44 -20.55 13.30
CA ILE A 238 8.82 -19.27 12.93
C ILE A 238 7.37 -19.49 12.51
N ASN A 239 7.12 -20.51 11.70
CA ASN A 239 5.79 -20.84 11.20
C ASN A 239 4.86 -21.22 12.37
N GLU A 240 5.32 -22.06 13.29
CA GLU A 240 4.59 -22.43 14.50
C GLU A 240 4.32 -21.21 15.41
N LEU A 241 5.30 -20.32 15.55
CA LEU A 241 5.15 -19.08 16.32
C LEU A 241 4.07 -18.17 15.73
N LEU A 242 4.05 -17.99 14.40
CA LEU A 242 3.03 -17.19 13.71
C LEU A 242 1.63 -17.75 13.96
N VAL A 243 1.46 -19.06 13.79
CA VAL A 243 0.18 -19.75 14.02
C VAL A 243 -0.25 -19.58 15.48
N ARG A 244 0.64 -19.87 16.43
CA ARG A 244 0.33 -19.81 17.86
C ARG A 244 -0.12 -18.41 18.28
N LEU A 245 0.65 -17.38 17.92
CA LEU A 245 0.34 -16.01 18.30
C LEU A 245 -1.00 -15.55 17.70
N ALA A 246 -1.30 -15.94 16.45
CA ALA A 246 -2.59 -15.65 15.85
C ALA A 246 -3.74 -16.41 16.53
N GLN A 247 -3.55 -17.68 16.92
CA GLN A 247 -4.55 -18.45 17.69
C GLN A 247 -4.84 -17.85 19.07
N GLU A 248 -3.86 -17.15 19.66
CA GLU A 248 -4.01 -16.37 20.88
C GLU A 248 -4.77 -15.03 20.66
N GLY A 249 -5.30 -14.79 19.46
CA GLY A 249 -6.10 -13.60 19.12
C GLY A 249 -5.27 -12.38 18.68
N ASN A 250 -3.94 -12.53 18.48
CA ASN A 250 -3.07 -11.40 18.17
C ASN A 250 -3.12 -10.97 16.70
N ARG A 251 -2.87 -9.67 16.45
CA ARG A 251 -2.56 -9.11 15.14
C ARG A 251 -1.06 -9.14 14.94
N VAL A 252 -0.57 -10.20 14.33
CA VAL A 252 0.86 -10.52 14.24
C VAL A 252 1.43 -10.00 12.94
N LEU A 253 2.38 -9.08 12.99
CA LEU A 253 3.12 -8.60 11.83
C LEU A 253 4.39 -9.43 11.62
N ARG A 254 4.47 -10.20 10.54
CA ARG A 254 5.72 -10.74 10.02
C ARG A 254 6.36 -9.75 9.06
N LEU A 255 7.27 -8.95 9.57
CA LEU A 255 7.98 -7.91 8.81
C LEU A 255 9.25 -8.48 8.19
N LYS A 256 9.36 -8.44 6.86
CA LYS A 256 10.43 -9.10 6.09
C LYS A 256 11.18 -8.08 5.25
N GLY A 257 12.51 -8.15 5.24
CA GLY A 257 13.33 -7.29 4.36
C GLY A 257 12.99 -7.50 2.88
N GLY A 258 12.90 -6.40 2.12
CA GLY A 258 12.54 -6.42 0.72
C GLY A 258 11.07 -6.76 0.49
N ASP A 259 10.83 -7.83 -0.27
CA ASP A 259 9.50 -8.36 -0.61
C ASP A 259 9.30 -9.76 -0.01
N PRO A 260 8.11 -10.10 0.54
CA PRO A 260 7.88 -11.40 1.17
C PRO A 260 8.10 -12.62 0.27
N PHE A 261 7.86 -12.48 -1.04
CA PHE A 261 7.84 -13.58 -2.00
C PHE A 261 9.06 -13.64 -2.92
N ILE A 262 9.90 -12.59 -2.95
CA ILE A 262 11.17 -12.63 -3.67
C ILE A 262 12.28 -13.10 -2.72
N PHE A 263 12.58 -14.40 -2.76
CA PHE A 263 13.59 -15.08 -1.92
C PHE A 263 13.38 -14.90 -0.40
N GLY A 264 12.19 -14.47 0.03
CA GLY A 264 11.86 -14.22 1.42
C GLY A 264 11.31 -15.42 2.19
N ARG A 265 11.02 -16.55 1.53
CA ARG A 265 10.32 -17.73 2.12
C ARG A 265 8.90 -17.46 2.60
N GLY A 266 8.27 -16.36 2.17
CA GLY A 266 6.89 -16.02 2.56
C GLY A 266 5.86 -17.08 2.16
N GLY A 267 6.11 -17.85 1.11
CA GLY A 267 5.24 -18.95 0.70
C GLY A 267 5.13 -20.05 1.77
N GLU A 268 6.26 -20.43 2.38
CA GLU A 268 6.30 -21.46 3.44
C GLU A 268 5.54 -21.01 4.70
N GLU A 269 5.72 -19.73 5.08
CA GLU A 269 5.02 -19.12 6.21
C GLU A 269 3.50 -19.13 5.97
N ILE A 270 3.05 -18.81 4.75
CA ILE A 270 1.62 -18.82 4.40
C ILE A 270 1.04 -20.23 4.36
N THR A 271 1.76 -21.21 3.84
CA THR A 271 1.28 -22.61 3.81
C THR A 271 0.88 -23.08 5.21
N ALA A 272 1.70 -22.78 6.22
CA ALA A 272 1.38 -23.11 7.62
C ALA A 272 0.11 -22.39 8.12
N LEU A 273 -0.11 -21.14 7.73
CA LEU A 273 -1.32 -20.38 8.10
C LEU A 273 -2.57 -20.96 7.44
N ILE A 274 -2.49 -21.32 6.15
CA ILE A 274 -3.58 -21.96 5.40
C ILE A 274 -3.96 -23.29 6.06
N GLU A 275 -2.99 -24.15 6.35
CA GLU A 275 -3.21 -25.46 6.98
C GLU A 275 -3.92 -25.37 8.33
N LYS A 276 -3.75 -24.25 9.03
CA LYS A 276 -4.33 -23.98 10.35
C LYS A 276 -5.54 -23.06 10.29
N ASN A 277 -6.02 -22.70 9.10
CA ASN A 277 -7.12 -21.77 8.86
C ASN A 277 -6.95 -20.42 9.57
N ILE A 278 -5.71 -19.93 9.64
CA ILE A 278 -5.40 -18.61 10.22
C ILE A 278 -5.62 -17.54 9.15
N PRO A 279 -6.42 -16.49 9.44
CA PRO A 279 -6.52 -15.33 8.55
C PRO A 279 -5.15 -14.68 8.35
N PHE A 280 -4.85 -14.28 7.12
CA PHE A 280 -3.62 -13.55 6.83
C PHE A 280 -3.77 -12.61 5.65
N GLN A 281 -2.87 -11.62 5.61
CA GLN A 281 -2.73 -10.68 4.50
C GLN A 281 -1.28 -10.63 4.05
N VAL A 282 -1.07 -10.49 2.75
CA VAL A 282 0.26 -10.28 2.18
C VAL A 282 0.33 -8.88 1.59
N VAL A 283 1.30 -8.10 2.05
CA VAL A 283 1.58 -6.78 1.49
C VAL A 283 2.94 -6.82 0.80
N PRO A 284 2.99 -6.63 -0.52
CA PRO A 284 4.25 -6.61 -1.25
C PRO A 284 5.12 -5.44 -0.81
N GLY A 285 6.43 -5.63 -0.95
CA GLY A 285 7.43 -4.62 -0.65
C GLY A 285 8.27 -4.26 -1.87
N ILE A 286 8.98 -3.13 -1.80
CA ILE A 286 10.01 -2.85 -2.79
C ILE A 286 11.13 -3.87 -2.63
N THR A 287 11.32 -4.74 -3.61
CA THR A 287 12.39 -5.73 -3.55
C THR A 287 13.77 -5.09 -3.66
N ALA A 288 14.80 -5.77 -3.12
CA ALA A 288 16.16 -5.24 -3.11
C ALA A 288 16.67 -4.92 -4.51
N ALA A 289 16.33 -5.73 -5.52
CA ALA A 289 16.69 -5.43 -6.91
C ALA A 289 16.21 -4.05 -7.34
N SER A 290 14.92 -3.76 -7.20
CA SER A 290 14.35 -2.49 -7.64
C SER A 290 14.92 -1.29 -6.86
N GLY A 291 14.97 -1.39 -5.53
CA GLY A 291 15.45 -0.28 -4.71
C GLY A 291 16.93 0.00 -4.87
N CYS A 292 17.79 -1.04 -4.79
CA CYS A 292 19.24 -0.89 -4.98
C CYS A 292 19.56 -0.34 -6.37
N ALA A 293 18.92 -0.86 -7.42
CA ALA A 293 19.14 -0.43 -8.79
C ALA A 293 18.80 1.05 -8.99
N ALA A 294 17.62 1.49 -8.51
CA ALA A 294 17.22 2.89 -8.59
C ALA A 294 18.18 3.82 -7.82
N TYR A 295 18.55 3.48 -6.58
CA TYR A 295 19.40 4.31 -5.73
C TYR A 295 20.88 4.27 -6.12
N ALA A 296 21.33 3.25 -6.85
CA ALA A 296 22.66 3.19 -7.44
C ALA A 296 22.74 3.85 -8.82
N GLY A 297 21.61 4.32 -9.36
CA GLY A 297 21.53 4.84 -10.72
C GLY A 297 21.93 3.77 -11.73
N ILE A 298 21.34 2.57 -11.64
CA ILE A 298 21.55 1.46 -12.58
C ILE A 298 20.16 0.95 -12.96
N PRO A 299 19.62 1.28 -14.15
CA PRO A 299 18.32 0.76 -14.54
C PRO A 299 18.44 -0.76 -14.74
N LEU A 300 17.43 -1.53 -14.35
CA LEU A 300 17.46 -2.98 -14.56
C LEU A 300 17.25 -3.35 -16.04
N THR A 301 16.57 -2.51 -16.81
CA THR A 301 16.36 -2.65 -18.25
C THR A 301 16.78 -1.38 -18.98
N HIS A 302 17.22 -1.51 -20.22
CA HIS A 302 17.49 -0.38 -21.10
C HIS A 302 17.32 -0.86 -22.53
N ARG A 303 16.61 -0.09 -23.37
CA ARG A 303 16.14 -0.54 -24.70
C ARG A 303 17.22 -1.20 -25.56
N GLU A 304 18.42 -0.65 -25.53
CA GLU A 304 19.56 -1.11 -26.34
C GLU A 304 20.49 -2.08 -25.62
N LEU A 305 20.43 -2.15 -24.28
CA LEU A 305 21.41 -2.90 -23.47
C LEU A 305 20.83 -4.17 -22.84
N SER A 306 19.55 -4.15 -22.48
CA SER A 306 18.92 -5.27 -21.76
C SER A 306 17.41 -5.27 -21.92
N GLN A 307 16.89 -6.36 -22.50
CA GLN A 307 15.46 -6.59 -22.73
C GLN A 307 14.84 -7.55 -21.70
N SER A 308 15.66 -8.18 -20.85
CA SER A 308 15.21 -9.10 -19.81
C SER A 308 15.98 -8.88 -18.52
N VAL A 309 15.31 -9.17 -17.40
CA VAL A 309 15.91 -9.13 -16.06
C VAL A 309 15.69 -10.46 -15.40
N ARG A 310 16.76 -11.01 -14.81
CA ARG A 310 16.70 -12.27 -14.07
C ARG A 310 17.13 -12.09 -12.63
N PHE A 311 16.25 -12.49 -11.71
CA PHE A 311 16.55 -12.53 -10.29
C PHE A 311 16.92 -13.96 -9.91
N VAL A 312 18.11 -14.14 -9.35
CA VAL A 312 18.64 -15.45 -8.98
C VAL A 312 19.27 -15.40 -7.58
N THR A 313 19.30 -16.55 -6.90
CA THR A 313 20.05 -16.70 -5.65
C THR A 313 21.46 -17.22 -5.97
N GLY A 314 22.46 -16.47 -5.52
CA GLY A 314 23.87 -16.86 -5.58
C GLY A 314 24.36 -17.53 -4.29
N HIS A 315 23.46 -18.05 -3.46
CA HIS A 315 23.84 -18.70 -2.21
C HIS A 315 24.63 -19.99 -2.49
N PRO A 316 25.89 -20.10 -2.07
CA PRO A 316 26.71 -21.26 -2.40
C PRO A 316 26.32 -22.48 -1.56
N LYS A 317 26.22 -23.64 -2.22
CA LYS A 317 26.15 -24.95 -1.56
C LYS A 317 27.52 -25.61 -1.69
N ASN A 318 28.19 -25.88 -0.57
CA ASN A 318 29.57 -26.42 -0.56
C ASN A 318 30.59 -25.58 -1.35
N GLY A 319 30.44 -24.24 -1.31
CA GLY A 319 31.35 -23.31 -1.99
C GLY A 319 31.10 -23.13 -3.49
N GLN A 320 30.13 -23.84 -4.08
CA GLN A 320 29.72 -23.68 -5.47
C GLN A 320 28.29 -23.15 -5.57
N VAL A 321 28.06 -22.30 -6.57
CA VAL A 321 26.71 -21.86 -6.94
C VAL A 321 26.23 -22.77 -8.08
N ASP A 322 25.08 -23.42 -7.90
CA ASP A 322 24.50 -24.34 -8.88
C ASP A 322 23.32 -23.67 -9.56
N LEU A 323 23.52 -23.22 -10.80
CA LEU A 323 22.55 -22.49 -11.60
C LEU A 323 22.65 -22.95 -13.06
N ALA A 324 21.60 -22.72 -13.85
CA ALA A 324 21.61 -22.93 -15.30
C ALA A 324 22.47 -21.86 -16.01
N TRP A 325 23.80 -21.95 -15.87
CA TRP A 325 24.75 -20.93 -16.29
C TRP A 325 24.68 -20.55 -17.76
N LYS A 326 24.42 -21.55 -18.63
CA LYS A 326 24.24 -21.35 -20.07
C LYS A 326 23.08 -20.40 -20.37
N GLU A 327 22.03 -20.44 -19.56
CA GLU A 327 20.91 -19.52 -19.73
C GLU A 327 21.37 -18.13 -19.30
N LEU A 328 22.10 -17.98 -18.19
CA LEU A 328 22.48 -16.68 -17.61
C LEU A 328 23.61 -15.94 -18.36
N SER A 329 24.20 -16.53 -19.40
CA SER A 329 25.38 -15.98 -20.08
C SER A 329 25.06 -15.02 -21.24
N HIS A 330 23.78 -14.84 -21.60
CA HIS A 330 23.38 -13.93 -22.67
C HIS A 330 23.78 -12.48 -22.39
N ALA A 331 24.36 -11.81 -23.39
CA ALA A 331 24.89 -10.45 -23.27
C ALA A 331 23.78 -9.39 -23.06
N ASN A 332 22.62 -9.58 -23.70
CA ASN A 332 21.51 -8.62 -23.70
C ASN A 332 20.56 -8.78 -22.51
N GLU A 333 21.09 -9.21 -21.37
CA GLU A 333 20.32 -9.48 -20.17
C GLU A 333 20.99 -8.95 -18.91
N THR A 334 20.16 -8.45 -18.00
CA THR A 334 20.57 -8.05 -16.66
C THR A 334 20.33 -9.20 -15.70
N VAL A 335 21.40 -9.72 -15.10
CA VAL A 335 21.30 -10.76 -14.07
C VAL A 335 21.57 -10.16 -12.71
N VAL A 336 20.62 -10.31 -11.80
CA VAL A 336 20.69 -9.80 -10.43
C VAL A 336 20.81 -10.97 -9.46
N PHE A 337 21.95 -11.07 -8.77
CA PHE A 337 22.22 -12.10 -7.78
C PHE A 337 21.93 -11.59 -6.37
N TYR A 338 21.02 -12.27 -5.70
CA TYR A 338 20.77 -12.17 -4.26
C TYR A 338 21.72 -13.10 -3.51
N MET A 339 22.14 -12.74 -2.30
CA MET A 339 22.97 -13.61 -1.44
C MET A 339 24.27 -14.10 -2.11
N GLY A 340 24.76 -13.39 -3.14
CA GLY A 340 25.84 -13.88 -4.01
C GLY A 340 27.26 -13.52 -3.57
N LEU A 341 27.45 -12.66 -2.56
CA LEU A 341 28.80 -12.16 -2.19
C LEU A 341 29.77 -13.30 -1.82
N GLY A 342 29.29 -14.29 -1.04
CA GLY A 342 30.10 -15.46 -0.69
C GLY A 342 30.45 -16.36 -1.88
N GLY A 343 29.65 -16.31 -2.95
CA GLY A 343 29.85 -17.06 -4.19
C GLY A 343 30.43 -16.23 -5.35
N LEU A 344 30.83 -14.98 -5.12
CA LEU A 344 31.15 -14.01 -6.18
C LEU A 344 32.20 -14.53 -7.18
N ALA A 345 33.27 -15.15 -6.69
CA ALA A 345 34.32 -15.72 -7.53
C ALA A 345 33.79 -16.85 -8.43
N SER A 346 32.98 -17.75 -7.87
CA SER A 346 32.34 -18.84 -8.62
C SER A 346 31.37 -18.30 -9.67
N ILE A 347 30.56 -17.30 -9.32
CA ILE A 347 29.62 -16.65 -10.26
C ILE A 347 30.37 -16.07 -11.46
N CYS A 348 31.43 -15.29 -11.20
CA CYS A 348 32.20 -14.66 -12.28
C CYS A 348 32.86 -15.70 -13.18
N GLN A 349 33.50 -16.72 -12.59
CA GLN A 349 34.15 -17.80 -13.34
C GLN A 349 33.14 -18.57 -14.20
N GLN A 350 31.98 -18.91 -13.66
CA GLN A 350 30.98 -19.69 -14.38
C GLN A 350 30.34 -18.91 -15.53
N LEU A 351 30.04 -17.62 -15.34
CA LEU A 351 29.52 -16.78 -16.41
C LEU A 351 30.51 -16.66 -17.58
N VAL A 352 31.80 -16.46 -17.30
CA VAL A 352 32.84 -16.39 -18.33
C VAL A 352 33.03 -17.74 -19.01
N ALA A 353 33.08 -18.84 -18.25
CA ALA A 353 33.21 -20.19 -18.78
C ALA A 353 32.05 -20.57 -19.73
N HIS A 354 30.87 -19.98 -19.54
CA HIS A 354 29.67 -20.21 -20.36
C HIS A 354 29.44 -19.13 -21.43
N GLY A 355 30.47 -18.34 -21.75
CA GLY A 355 30.49 -17.47 -22.93
C GLY A 355 30.15 -16.00 -22.68
N ARG A 356 29.98 -15.57 -21.41
CA ARG A 356 29.81 -14.14 -21.09
C ARG A 356 31.18 -13.45 -21.16
N ASN A 357 31.24 -12.25 -21.72
CA ASN A 357 32.50 -11.52 -21.89
C ASN A 357 33.09 -11.15 -20.50
N ALA A 358 34.38 -11.42 -20.27
CA ALA A 358 35.06 -11.09 -19.01
C ALA A 358 35.07 -9.57 -18.70
N GLY A 359 34.96 -8.73 -19.74
CA GLY A 359 34.78 -7.29 -19.65
C GLY A 359 33.36 -6.84 -19.32
N THR A 360 32.37 -7.73 -19.25
CA THR A 360 30.97 -7.34 -18.94
C THR A 360 30.92 -6.61 -17.59
N PRO A 361 30.27 -5.44 -17.53
CA PRO A 361 30.14 -4.65 -16.31
C PRO A 361 29.41 -5.39 -15.17
N VAL A 362 29.89 -5.16 -13.95
CA VAL A 362 29.32 -5.68 -12.69
C VAL A 362 29.27 -4.58 -11.65
N ALA A 363 28.15 -4.49 -10.94
CA ALA A 363 28.01 -3.66 -9.73
C ALA A 363 27.70 -4.53 -8.51
N ILE A 364 28.34 -4.24 -7.39
CA ILE A 364 27.97 -4.74 -6.06
C ILE A 364 27.43 -3.56 -5.28
N ILE A 365 26.18 -3.68 -4.81
CA ILE A 365 25.50 -2.67 -4.02
C ILE A 365 25.33 -3.23 -2.61
N SER A 366 26.02 -2.65 -1.65
CA SER A 366 25.91 -2.97 -0.23
C SER A 366 24.96 -2.02 0.46
N LYS A 367 24.15 -2.53 1.40
CA LYS A 367 23.20 -1.75 2.22
C LYS A 367 22.39 -0.77 1.37
N GLY A 368 21.85 -1.25 0.25
CA GLY A 368 21.17 -0.39 -0.71
C GLY A 368 20.02 0.38 -0.08
N THR A 369 19.81 1.61 -0.55
CA THR A 369 18.82 2.60 -0.06
C THR A 369 19.08 3.15 1.34
N THR A 370 20.04 2.62 2.10
CA THR A 370 20.38 3.17 3.42
C THR A 370 21.44 4.27 3.31
N PRO A 371 21.62 5.11 4.35
CA PRO A 371 22.70 6.09 4.37
C PRO A 371 24.11 5.48 4.25
N GLU A 372 24.25 4.20 4.59
CA GLU A 372 25.49 3.42 4.49
C GLU A 372 25.66 2.72 3.13
N GLN A 373 24.84 3.04 2.13
CA GLN A 373 24.92 2.45 0.80
C GLN A 373 26.32 2.61 0.20
N GLN A 374 26.87 1.51 -0.32
CA GLN A 374 28.12 1.51 -1.08
C GLN A 374 27.90 0.83 -2.42
N VAL A 375 28.42 1.43 -3.49
CA VAL A 375 28.36 0.89 -4.84
C VAL A 375 29.78 0.66 -5.35
N LEU A 376 30.11 -0.59 -5.62
CA LEU A 376 31.39 -0.99 -6.21
C LEU A 376 31.15 -1.45 -7.64
N LYS A 377 31.77 -0.79 -8.61
CA LYS A 377 31.69 -1.15 -10.03
C LYS A 377 33.01 -1.74 -10.52
N GLY A 378 32.91 -2.70 -11.43
CA GLY A 378 34.03 -3.34 -12.10
C GLY A 378 33.52 -4.18 -13.27
N THR A 379 34.29 -5.19 -13.64
CA THR A 379 33.95 -6.17 -14.67
C THR A 379 33.93 -7.57 -14.07
N LEU A 380 33.43 -8.57 -14.80
CA LEU A 380 33.50 -9.98 -14.36
C LEU A 380 34.94 -10.41 -14.03
N GLU A 381 35.94 -9.88 -14.72
CA GLU A 381 37.36 -10.13 -14.45
C GLU A 381 37.88 -9.44 -13.17
N THR A 382 37.42 -8.22 -12.87
CA THR A 382 38.06 -7.35 -11.87
C THR A 382 37.31 -7.26 -10.54
N ILE A 383 35.99 -7.52 -10.54
CA ILE A 383 35.11 -7.23 -9.41
C ILE A 383 35.44 -8.05 -8.15
N THR A 384 35.91 -9.29 -8.30
CA THR A 384 36.31 -10.17 -7.20
C THR A 384 37.46 -9.58 -6.39
N GLY A 385 38.51 -9.11 -7.07
CA GLY A 385 39.66 -8.46 -6.45
C GLY A 385 39.32 -7.10 -5.84
N LEU A 386 38.37 -6.37 -6.43
CA LEU A 386 37.87 -5.11 -5.87
C LEU A 386 37.06 -5.35 -4.58
N ALA A 387 36.19 -6.35 -4.56
CA ALA A 387 35.35 -6.67 -3.41
C ALA A 387 36.20 -7.12 -2.20
N ALA A 388 37.24 -7.94 -2.45
CA ALA A 388 38.15 -8.40 -1.40
C ALA A 388 38.93 -7.26 -0.74
N ARG A 389 39.37 -6.26 -1.53
CA ARG A 389 40.10 -5.08 -1.02
C ARG A 389 39.20 -4.12 -0.24
N THR A 390 37.95 -3.97 -0.67
CA THR A 390 37.01 -2.99 -0.10
C THR A 390 36.30 -3.52 1.16
N GLN A 391 36.35 -4.84 1.41
CA GLN A 391 35.65 -5.49 2.53
C GLN A 391 34.16 -5.14 2.59
N VAL A 392 33.48 -5.33 1.46
CA VAL A 392 32.06 -4.98 1.30
C VAL A 392 31.21 -5.72 2.33
N GLN A 393 30.37 -4.98 3.06
CA GLN A 393 29.50 -5.55 4.10
C GLN A 393 28.19 -6.09 3.53
N THR A 394 27.60 -7.09 4.19
CA THR A 394 26.25 -7.56 3.88
C THR A 394 25.18 -6.69 4.55
N PRO A 395 23.92 -6.70 4.05
CA PRO A 395 23.45 -7.36 2.83
C PRO A 395 23.97 -6.69 1.54
N THR A 396 24.16 -7.49 0.49
CA THR A 396 24.61 -7.03 -0.83
C THR A 396 23.73 -7.57 -1.95
N LEU A 397 23.63 -6.81 -3.03
CA LEU A 397 23.06 -7.22 -4.30
C LEU A 397 24.14 -7.10 -5.39
N ILE A 398 24.23 -8.09 -6.29
CA ILE A 398 25.16 -8.04 -7.42
C ILE A 398 24.34 -7.91 -8.70
N ILE A 399 24.68 -6.93 -9.54
CA ILE A 399 24.04 -6.71 -10.85
C ILE A 399 25.12 -6.93 -11.92
N VAL A 400 24.85 -7.83 -12.87
CA VAL A 400 25.72 -8.12 -14.01
C VAL A 400 25.00 -7.75 -15.30
N GLY A 401 25.64 -6.94 -16.14
CA GLY A 401 25.11 -6.56 -17.45
C GLY A 401 25.50 -5.15 -17.85
N GLU A 402 25.36 -4.87 -19.14
CA GLU A 402 25.76 -3.60 -19.77
C GLU A 402 25.05 -2.38 -19.15
N VAL A 403 23.88 -2.58 -18.53
CA VAL A 403 23.12 -1.52 -17.82
C VAL A 403 23.90 -0.87 -16.66
N VAL A 404 24.91 -1.53 -16.10
CA VAL A 404 25.74 -0.95 -15.02
C VAL A 404 26.49 0.30 -15.47
N ASP A 405 26.84 0.37 -16.77
CA ASP A 405 27.58 1.45 -17.40
C ASP A 405 26.74 2.26 -18.40
N PHE A 406 25.40 2.20 -18.33
CA PHE A 406 24.49 2.83 -19.30
C PHE A 406 24.69 4.35 -19.51
N ASN A 407 25.27 5.05 -18.53
CA ASN A 407 25.55 6.48 -18.58
C ASN A 407 26.94 6.85 -19.15
N ARG A 408 27.75 5.88 -19.59
CA ARG A 408 28.99 6.15 -20.34
C ARG A 408 28.65 6.30 -21.82
N SER A 409 28.07 7.46 -22.17
CA SER A 409 28.03 8.00 -23.54
C SER A 409 29.06 9.11 -23.66
#